data_AF-A0AAW1JTW0-F1
#
_entry.id   AF-A0AAW1JTW0-F1
#
_cell.length_a   1.000
_cell.length_b   1.000
_cell.length_c   1.000
_cell.angle_alpha   90.00
_cell.angle_beta   90.00
_cell.angle_gamma   90.00
#
_symmetry.space_group_name_H-M   'P 1'
#
loop_
_entity.id
_entity.type
_entity.pdbx_description
1 polymer ?
#
loop_
_entity_poly.entity_id
_entity_poly.type
_entity_poly.pdbx_seq_one_letter_code
_entity_poly.pdbx_strand_id
1 'polypeptide(L)'
;MSFACWFRGLHSAIIFRPKADREGGAPIDITVQKLDKSGFYAKQERGFCKFISPCVFYLTPKPVTSLGSDAKSTSISKKGSEEKQRRTILLIFICIPVSPGRSRLIWTFPRNFGVWIDKIVPRWMFHIGQNLILDSDLYLLHTEEHKIKEVGPTNWQKACFVPTKSDALVVAFRKWLNKYSVGGVDWSKKFDGTLPPTPPREVLMDRYWTHVVNCSSCNAAYKGLKFSETTLQILSVALIGVVAVVHQGALTAFQRTGLFTTSLILFAASKWLSNFIYKNFHFHDYNHAFR
;
A
#
# COMPACT_ATOMS: atom_id res chain seq x y z
N MET A 1 -5.02 16.62 5.76
CA MET A 1 -5.52 15.66 6.76
C MET A 1 -5.41 14.26 6.19
N SER A 2 -4.44 13.50 6.66
CA SER A 2 -4.14 12.15 6.16
C SER A 2 -5.19 11.16 6.68
N PHE A 3 -5.64 10.22 5.84
CA PHE A 3 -6.60 9.16 6.19
C PHE A 3 -6.15 8.26 7.36
N ALA A 4 -4.90 8.39 7.81
CA ALA A 4 -4.34 7.75 8.99
C ALA A 4 -4.91 8.24 10.34
N CYS A 5 -5.69 9.32 10.37
CA CYS A 5 -6.12 9.95 11.64
C CYS A 5 -7.42 9.39 12.25
N TRP A 6 -8.06 8.38 11.67
CA TRP A 6 -9.39 7.91 12.13
C TRP A 6 -9.37 6.79 13.19
N PHE A 7 -8.21 6.41 13.73
CA PHE A 7 -8.08 5.32 14.71
C PHE A 7 -7.44 5.72 16.05
N ARG A 8 -7.65 6.96 16.51
CA ARG A 8 -7.30 7.35 17.88
C ARG A 8 -8.53 7.81 18.65
N GLY A 9 -9.01 6.94 19.54
CA GLY A 9 -10.00 7.29 20.56
C GLY A 9 -10.70 6.08 21.19
N LEU A 10 -10.20 5.60 22.33
CA LEU A 10 -10.88 5.60 23.65
C LEU A 10 -10.37 4.47 24.59
N HIS A 11 -9.96 4.93 25.78
CA HIS A 11 -9.98 4.34 27.13
C HIS A 11 -9.03 3.23 27.59
N SER A 12 -8.34 3.59 28.68
CA SER A 12 -7.75 2.74 29.71
C SER A 12 -8.73 1.69 30.22
N ALA A 13 -8.32 0.43 30.12
CA ALA A 13 -8.65 -0.63 31.06
C ALA A 13 -7.34 -1.40 31.29
N ILE A 14 -6.99 -1.60 32.56
CA ILE A 14 -5.71 -2.17 33.00
C ILE A 14 -5.70 -3.66 32.61
N ILE A 15 -5.24 -3.94 31.40
CA ILE A 15 -4.65 -5.21 31.01
C ILE A 15 -3.16 -4.89 30.90
N PHE A 16 -2.31 -5.66 31.59
CA PHE A 16 -0.86 -5.53 31.53
C PHE A 16 -0.40 -5.83 30.09
N ARG A 17 -0.50 -4.85 29.20
CA ARG A 17 0.08 -4.92 27.86
C ARG A 17 1.57 -4.71 28.02
N PRO A 18 2.42 -5.51 27.36
CA PRO A 18 3.84 -5.15 27.25
C PRO A 18 3.92 -3.71 26.74
N LYS A 19 4.75 -2.90 27.40
CA LYS A 19 4.91 -1.48 27.11
C LYS A 19 5.20 -1.35 25.63
N ALA A 20 4.33 -0.66 24.90
CA ALA A 20 4.55 -0.41 23.49
C ALA A 20 5.88 0.35 23.33
N ASP A 21 6.59 0.11 22.24
CA ASP A 21 7.78 0.89 21.92
C ASP A 21 7.42 2.37 21.66
N ARG A 22 8.44 3.19 21.37
CA ARG A 22 8.27 4.62 21.08
C ARG A 22 7.26 4.90 19.96
N GLU A 23 7.09 3.96 19.03
CA GLU A 23 6.27 4.08 17.83
C GLU A 23 4.90 3.39 17.99
N GLY A 24 4.63 2.81 19.17
CA GLY A 24 3.39 2.11 19.48
C GLY A 24 3.38 0.65 19.05
N GLY A 25 4.54 0.12 18.62
CA GLY A 25 4.75 -1.29 18.32
C GLY A 25 4.66 -2.16 19.57
N ALA A 26 4.16 -3.38 19.41
CA ALA A 26 4.12 -4.38 20.47
C ALA A 26 4.60 -5.71 19.90
N PRO A 27 5.21 -6.58 20.72
CA PRO A 27 5.63 -7.91 20.28
C PRO A 27 4.47 -8.68 19.64
N ILE A 28 4.75 -9.36 18.52
CA ILE A 28 3.78 -10.21 17.84
C ILE A 28 4.28 -11.65 17.88
N ASP A 29 3.54 -12.51 18.57
CA ASP A 29 3.78 -13.94 18.57
C ASP A 29 2.97 -14.60 17.45
N ILE A 30 3.69 -15.16 16.48
CA ILE A 30 3.10 -15.90 15.36
C ILE A 30 3.45 -17.39 15.52
N THR A 31 2.43 -18.23 15.48
CA THR A 31 2.59 -19.69 15.55
C THR A 31 2.06 -20.34 14.28
N VAL A 32 2.94 -21.01 13.56
CA VAL A 32 2.60 -21.80 12.36
C VAL A 32 2.02 -23.13 12.84
N GLN A 33 0.75 -23.39 12.52
CA GLN A 33 0.06 -24.61 12.97
C GLN A 33 0.11 -25.73 11.93
N LYS A 34 0.18 -25.36 10.65
CA LYS A 34 0.16 -26.30 9.54
C LYS A 34 1.05 -25.81 8.41
N LEU A 35 1.84 -26.72 7.84
CA LEU A 35 2.65 -26.48 6.64
C LEU A 35 2.65 -27.77 5.79
N ASP A 36 2.11 -27.69 4.58
CA ASP A 36 2.05 -28.80 3.62
C ASP A 36 2.21 -28.31 2.18
N LYS A 37 2.05 -29.19 1.17
CA LYS A 37 2.20 -28.83 -0.25
C LYS A 37 1.21 -27.75 -0.69
N SER A 38 0.03 -27.64 -0.06
CA SER A 38 -0.99 -26.63 -0.37
C SER A 38 -0.68 -25.25 0.23
N GLY A 39 0.31 -25.15 1.12
CA GLY A 39 0.74 -23.88 1.72
C GLY A 39 0.90 -23.99 3.25
N PHE A 40 0.60 -22.91 3.96
CA PHE A 40 0.67 -22.90 5.42
C PHE A 40 -0.41 -22.03 6.07
N TYR A 41 -0.70 -22.34 7.33
CA TYR A 41 -1.63 -21.58 8.17
C TYR A 41 -0.95 -21.22 9.48
N ALA A 42 -1.06 -19.95 9.86
CA ALA A 42 -0.46 -19.39 11.06
C ALA A 42 -1.49 -18.56 11.83
N LYS A 43 -1.39 -18.64 13.16
CA LYS A 43 -2.23 -17.88 14.08
C LYS A 43 -1.38 -16.85 14.81
N GLN A 44 -1.94 -15.68 15.03
CA GLN A 44 -1.38 -14.65 15.88
C GLN A 44 -2.45 -14.08 16.81
N GLU A 45 -2.07 -13.29 17.81
CA GLU A 45 -3.03 -12.75 18.78
C GLU A 45 -4.17 -11.96 18.11
N ARG A 46 -3.83 -11.20 17.07
CA ARG A 46 -4.75 -10.28 16.37
C ARG A 46 -5.42 -10.86 15.13
N GLY A 47 -5.27 -12.15 14.83
CA GLY A 47 -5.84 -12.72 13.61
C GLY A 47 -5.21 -14.03 13.19
N PHE A 48 -5.40 -14.38 11.92
CA PHE A 48 -4.71 -15.51 11.30
C PHE A 48 -4.25 -15.13 9.90
N CYS A 49 -3.20 -15.81 9.47
CA CYS A 49 -2.61 -15.70 8.14
C CYS A 49 -2.70 -17.07 7.47
N LYS A 50 -2.95 -17.07 6.17
CA LYS A 50 -2.89 -18.29 5.36
C LYS A 50 -2.17 -17.98 4.05
N PHE A 51 -1.19 -18.80 3.76
CA PHE A 51 -0.59 -18.90 2.44
C PHE A 51 -1.20 -20.10 1.73
N ILE A 52 -1.69 -19.89 0.51
CA ILE A 52 -2.22 -20.91 -0.39
C ILE A 52 -1.31 -20.92 -1.62
N SER A 53 -0.72 -22.09 -1.86
CA SER A 53 0.09 -22.35 -3.04
C SER A 53 -0.71 -22.08 -4.34
N PRO A 54 -0.09 -21.48 -5.37
CA PRO A 54 1.34 -21.14 -5.44
C PRO A 54 1.68 -19.72 -4.97
N CYS A 55 0.70 -18.81 -4.85
CA CYS A 55 1.01 -17.37 -4.77
C CYS A 55 0.02 -16.52 -3.97
N VAL A 56 -0.95 -17.12 -3.26
CA VAL A 56 -1.98 -16.35 -2.55
C VAL A 56 -1.64 -16.29 -1.07
N PHE A 57 -1.56 -15.09 -0.52
CA PHE A 57 -1.42 -14.86 0.91
C PHE A 57 -2.61 -14.01 1.38
N TYR A 58 -3.27 -14.41 2.46
CA TYR A 58 -4.26 -13.54 3.08
C TYR A 58 -4.19 -13.51 4.59
N LEU A 59 -4.53 -12.35 5.12
CA LEU A 59 -4.59 -12.02 6.53
C LEU A 59 -6.03 -11.65 6.89
N THR A 60 -6.54 -12.28 7.94
CA THR A 60 -7.83 -11.96 8.52
C THR A 60 -7.62 -11.53 9.97
N PRO A 61 -7.75 -10.23 10.27
CA PRO A 61 -7.77 -9.75 11.65
C PRO A 61 -8.92 -10.39 12.43
N LYS A 62 -8.72 -10.60 13.74
CA LYS A 62 -9.83 -10.90 14.63
C LYS A 62 -10.82 -9.73 14.55
N PRO A 63 -12.13 -10.02 14.51
CA PRO A 63 -13.12 -8.96 14.53
C PRO A 63 -13.04 -8.25 15.87
N VAL A 64 -13.16 -6.94 15.82
CA VAL A 64 -13.40 -6.16 17.02
C VAL A 64 -14.84 -6.46 17.44
N THR A 65 -15.03 -7.34 18.41
CA THR A 65 -16.25 -7.34 19.19
C THR A 65 -16.32 -5.99 19.88
N SER A 66 -17.37 -5.22 19.60
CA SER A 66 -17.62 -3.94 20.27
C SER A 66 -17.55 -4.14 21.79
N LEU A 67 -16.84 -3.23 22.47
CA LEU A 67 -16.64 -3.14 23.92
C LEU A 67 -17.78 -3.72 24.77
N GLY A 68 -17.39 -4.46 25.82
CA GLY A 68 -18.08 -4.49 27.10
C GLY A 68 -19.02 -5.67 27.35
N SER A 69 -18.45 -6.80 27.80
CA SER A 69 -19.02 -7.58 28.90
C SER A 69 -18.01 -8.63 29.34
N ASP A 70 -17.28 -8.31 30.41
CA ASP A 70 -16.93 -9.34 31.36
C ASP A 70 -18.24 -9.95 31.87
N ALA A 71 -18.49 -11.21 31.54
CA ALA A 71 -19.50 -11.98 32.24
C ALA A 71 -19.06 -13.44 32.29
N LYS A 72 -18.73 -13.86 33.50
CA LYS A 72 -18.79 -15.23 33.97
C LYS A 72 -20.00 -15.95 33.37
N SER A 73 -19.77 -17.21 33.02
CA SER A 73 -20.76 -18.28 32.93
C SER A 73 -21.93 -18.07 33.90
N THR A 74 -23.12 -17.80 33.38
CA THR A 74 -24.38 -18.41 33.84
C THR A 74 -25.38 -18.41 32.68
N SER A 75 -26.05 -19.55 32.52
CA SER A 75 -27.17 -19.80 31.62
C SER A 75 -28.30 -18.77 31.75
N ILE A 76 -28.92 -18.39 30.62
CA ILE A 76 -30.37 -18.46 30.37
C ILE A 76 -30.62 -18.00 28.92
N SER A 77 -31.33 -18.85 28.20
CA SER A 77 -31.87 -18.66 26.85
C SER A 77 -32.83 -17.48 26.74
N LYS A 78 -32.58 -16.56 25.81
CA LYS A 78 -33.62 -15.82 25.08
C LYS A 78 -33.22 -15.62 23.61
N LYS A 79 -34.04 -16.16 22.71
CA LYS A 79 -34.07 -15.84 21.28
C LYS A 79 -34.43 -14.37 21.11
N GLY A 80 -33.59 -13.63 20.38
CA GLY A 80 -33.81 -12.26 19.94
C GLY A 80 -32.83 -11.96 18.82
N SER A 81 -33.34 -11.92 17.60
CA SER A 81 -32.64 -11.68 16.35
C SER A 81 -32.06 -10.27 16.29
N GLU A 82 -30.73 -10.17 16.34
CA GLU A 82 -29.91 -9.16 15.65
C GLU A 82 -28.45 -9.61 15.81
N GLU A 83 -27.98 -10.44 14.88
CA GLU A 83 -26.57 -10.79 14.78
C GLU A 83 -25.80 -9.51 14.42
N LYS A 84 -25.31 -8.81 15.45
CA LYS A 84 -24.52 -7.58 15.31
C LYS A 84 -23.42 -7.81 14.29
N GLN A 85 -23.62 -7.27 13.07
CA GLN A 85 -22.86 -7.67 11.88
C GLN A 85 -21.36 -7.54 12.14
N ARG A 86 -20.68 -8.68 12.16
CA ARG A 86 -19.27 -8.82 12.51
C ARG A 86 -18.41 -8.02 11.52
N ARG A 87 -17.86 -6.89 11.96
CA ARG A 87 -16.95 -6.06 11.15
C ARG A 87 -15.72 -6.88 10.76
N THR A 88 -15.56 -7.08 9.46
CA THR A 88 -14.54 -7.95 8.88
C THR A 88 -13.80 -7.18 7.79
N ILE A 89 -12.47 -7.21 7.87
CA ILE A 89 -11.55 -6.84 6.79
C ILE A 89 -10.77 -8.09 6.45
N LEU A 90 -10.53 -8.32 5.16
CA LEU A 90 -9.52 -9.25 4.69
C LEU A 90 -8.45 -8.44 3.96
N LEU A 91 -7.21 -8.89 4.08
CA LEU A 91 -6.10 -8.42 3.28
C LEU A 91 -5.63 -9.60 2.45
N ILE A 92 -5.75 -9.51 1.13
CA ILE A 92 -5.36 -10.57 0.20
C ILE A 92 -4.27 -10.02 -0.71
N PHE A 93 -3.19 -10.77 -0.85
CA PHE A 93 -2.11 -10.57 -1.80
C PHE A 93 -2.00 -11.79 -2.70
N ILE A 94 -1.78 -11.55 -3.99
CA ILE A 94 -1.51 -12.55 -5.01
C ILE A 94 -0.20 -12.15 -5.67
N CYS A 95 0.86 -12.88 -5.37
CA CYS A 95 2.24 -12.57 -5.77
C CYS A 95 2.66 -13.51 -6.91
N ILE A 96 2.36 -13.15 -8.14
CA ILE A 96 2.53 -14.03 -9.30
C ILE A 96 3.93 -13.81 -9.90
N PRO A 97 4.83 -14.81 -9.89
CA PRO A 97 6.11 -14.70 -10.57
C PRO A 97 5.90 -14.58 -12.10
N VAL A 98 6.59 -13.65 -12.75
CA VAL A 98 6.45 -13.40 -14.21
C VAL A 98 7.74 -13.69 -14.97
N SER A 99 8.86 -13.25 -14.40
CA SER A 99 10.23 -13.57 -14.84
C SER A 99 11.16 -13.44 -13.64
N PRO A 100 12.41 -13.92 -13.70
CA PRO A 100 13.40 -13.62 -12.66
C PRO A 100 13.47 -12.11 -12.37
N GLY A 101 13.46 -11.74 -11.08
CA GLY A 101 13.47 -10.33 -10.66
C GLY A 101 12.16 -9.57 -10.87
N ARG A 102 11.09 -10.23 -11.33
CA ARG A 102 9.80 -9.58 -11.61
C ARG A 102 8.62 -10.43 -11.15
N SER A 103 7.83 -9.85 -10.25
CA SER A 103 6.56 -10.41 -9.79
C SER A 103 5.42 -9.42 -10.04
N ARG A 104 4.25 -9.94 -10.42
CA ARG A 104 3.01 -9.18 -10.44
C ARG A 104 2.35 -9.31 -9.07
N LEU A 105 2.17 -8.17 -8.41
CA LEU A 105 1.41 -8.10 -7.17
C LEU A 105 -0.02 -7.64 -7.45
N ILE A 106 -0.99 -8.46 -7.07
CA ILE A 106 -2.41 -8.07 -7.04
C ILE A 106 -2.85 -8.12 -5.59
N TRP A 107 -3.48 -7.05 -5.12
CA TRP A 107 -4.01 -7.01 -3.77
C TRP A 107 -5.48 -6.63 -3.74
N THR A 108 -6.13 -6.96 -2.63
CA THR A 108 -7.50 -6.50 -2.37
C THR A 108 -7.74 -6.46 -0.87
N PHE A 109 -8.53 -5.47 -0.46
CA PHE A 109 -8.85 -5.18 0.93
C PHE A 109 -10.36 -5.24 1.16
N PRO A 110 -11.04 -6.38 0.89
CA PRO A 110 -12.48 -6.42 1.02
C PRO A 110 -12.89 -6.23 2.48
N ARG A 111 -13.90 -5.39 2.68
CA ARG A 111 -14.43 -5.01 3.99
C ARG A 111 -15.95 -4.98 3.92
N ASN A 112 -16.61 -5.40 4.98
CA ASN A 112 -18.07 -5.37 5.07
C ASN A 112 -18.63 -4.15 5.81
N PHE A 113 -17.77 -3.21 6.21
CA PHE A 113 -18.17 -2.01 6.94
C PHE A 113 -17.62 -0.75 6.27
N GLY A 114 -18.30 0.38 6.46
CA GLY A 114 -17.90 1.68 5.92
C GLY A 114 -17.94 1.75 4.38
N VAL A 115 -18.66 0.83 3.72
CA VAL A 115 -18.75 0.73 2.26
C VAL A 115 -19.37 1.97 1.60
N TRP A 116 -20.10 2.78 2.38
CA TRP A 116 -20.64 4.07 1.91
C TRP A 116 -19.53 5.05 1.49
N ILE A 117 -18.34 4.97 2.09
CA ILE A 117 -17.20 5.83 1.76
C ILE A 117 -16.76 5.57 0.30
N ASP A 118 -16.91 4.33 -0.19
CA ASP A 118 -16.54 3.97 -1.57
C ASP A 118 -17.45 4.63 -2.62
N LYS A 119 -18.61 5.18 -2.20
CA LYS A 119 -19.50 5.97 -3.06
C LYS A 119 -19.12 7.44 -3.15
N ILE A 120 -18.37 7.96 -2.18
CA ILE A 120 -18.01 9.38 -2.08
C ILE A 120 -16.55 9.61 -2.50
N VAL A 121 -15.67 8.71 -2.06
CA VAL A 121 -14.23 8.83 -2.30
C VAL A 121 -13.88 8.00 -3.54
N PRO A 122 -13.34 8.62 -4.61
CA PRO A 122 -12.92 7.89 -5.79
C PRO A 122 -11.88 6.81 -5.48
N ARG A 123 -11.97 5.66 -6.14
CA ARG A 123 -11.08 4.51 -5.91
C ARG A 123 -9.58 4.86 -5.95
N TRP A 124 -9.16 5.74 -6.87
CA TRP A 124 -7.76 6.13 -7.02
C TRP A 124 -7.19 6.84 -5.78
N MET A 125 -8.03 7.53 -4.99
CA MET A 125 -7.60 8.18 -3.74
C MET A 125 -7.22 7.15 -2.68
N PHE A 126 -7.96 6.05 -2.59
CA PHE A 126 -7.59 4.93 -1.72
C PHE A 126 -6.29 4.27 -2.18
N HIS A 127 -6.12 4.12 -3.50
CA HIS A 127 -4.90 3.53 -4.07
C HIS A 127 -3.66 4.37 -3.75
N ILE A 128 -3.74 5.71 -3.71
CA ILE A 128 -2.59 6.55 -3.30
C ILE A 128 -2.08 6.13 -1.91
N GLY A 129 -2.97 6.04 -0.92
CA GLY A 129 -2.58 5.66 0.43
C GLY A 129 -2.05 4.22 0.52
N GLN A 130 -2.66 3.31 -0.22
CA GLN A 130 -2.22 1.91 -0.27
C GLN A 130 -0.84 1.80 -0.92
N ASN A 131 -0.63 2.41 -2.09
CA ASN A 131 0.64 2.35 -2.83
C ASN A 131 1.82 2.83 -1.99
N LEU A 132 1.64 3.83 -1.12
CA LEU A 132 2.69 4.28 -0.20
C LEU A 132 3.24 3.15 0.70
N ILE A 133 2.43 2.13 1.01
CA ILE A 133 2.86 0.97 1.81
C ILE A 133 3.69 0.00 0.95
N LEU A 134 3.39 -0.17 -0.35
CA LEU A 134 4.22 -1.01 -1.21
C LEU A 134 5.52 -0.34 -1.58
N ASP A 135 5.44 0.94 -1.90
CA ASP A 135 6.58 1.69 -2.36
C ASP A 135 7.64 1.80 -1.24
N SER A 136 7.20 1.77 0.03
CA SER A 136 8.13 1.70 1.17
C SER A 136 8.90 0.39 1.24
N ASP A 137 8.37 -0.72 0.71
CA ASP A 137 8.98 -2.04 0.86
C ASP A 137 9.65 -2.52 -0.44
N LEU A 138 9.26 -1.96 -1.60
CA LEU A 138 9.68 -2.40 -2.93
C LEU A 138 11.21 -2.47 -3.09
N TYR A 139 11.92 -1.43 -2.65
CA TYR A 139 13.39 -1.39 -2.75
C TYR A 139 14.06 -2.46 -1.86
N LEU A 140 13.51 -2.70 -0.67
CA LEU A 140 14.01 -3.72 0.25
C LEU A 140 13.82 -5.12 -0.33
N LEU A 141 12.63 -5.40 -0.88
CA LEU A 141 12.32 -6.67 -1.54
C LEU A 141 13.24 -6.93 -2.73
N HIS A 142 13.49 -5.92 -3.57
CA HIS A 142 14.43 -6.02 -4.69
C HIS A 142 15.84 -6.37 -4.23
N THR A 143 16.33 -5.68 -3.19
CA THR A 143 17.67 -5.91 -2.62
C THR A 143 17.77 -7.28 -1.94
N GLU A 144 16.72 -7.70 -1.23
CA GLU A 144 16.63 -9.00 -0.58
C GLU A 144 16.76 -10.13 -1.60
N GLU A 145 16.05 -10.05 -2.74
CA GLU A 145 16.11 -11.06 -3.80
C GLU A 145 17.54 -11.23 -4.35
N HIS A 146 18.26 -10.13 -4.58
CA HIS A 146 19.64 -10.15 -5.04
C HIS A 146 20.58 -10.80 -4.02
N LYS A 147 20.49 -10.38 -2.75
CA LYS A 147 21.33 -10.95 -1.67
C LYS A 147 21.06 -12.43 -1.44
N ILE A 148 19.79 -12.85 -1.48
CA ILE A 148 19.43 -14.27 -1.34
C ILE A 148 19.96 -15.09 -2.51
N LYS A 149 19.95 -14.53 -3.72
CA LYS A 149 20.53 -15.19 -4.87
C LYS A 149 22.04 -15.38 -4.75
N GLU A 150 22.76 -14.40 -4.24
CA GLU A 150 24.21 -14.48 -4.01
C GLU A 150 24.59 -15.59 -3.03
N VAL A 151 23.87 -15.71 -1.91
CA VAL A 151 24.15 -16.76 -0.91
C VAL A 151 23.54 -18.12 -1.26
N GLY A 152 22.58 -18.14 -2.19
CA GLY A 152 21.81 -19.31 -2.62
C GLY A 152 20.52 -19.52 -1.79
N PRO A 153 19.44 -20.03 -2.42
CA PRO A 153 18.11 -20.12 -1.79
C PRO A 153 18.05 -21.04 -0.56
N THR A 154 18.95 -22.02 -0.45
CA THR A 154 19.07 -22.90 0.72
C THR A 154 19.77 -22.23 1.91
N ASN A 155 20.59 -21.21 1.65
CA ASN A 155 21.36 -20.46 2.67
C ASN A 155 20.79 -19.06 2.93
N TRP A 156 19.52 -18.82 2.59
CA TRP A 156 18.87 -17.50 2.66
C TRP A 156 19.00 -16.82 4.04
N GLN A 157 19.14 -17.59 5.13
CA GLN A 157 19.36 -17.05 6.48
C GLN A 157 20.68 -16.27 6.63
N LYS A 158 21.64 -16.47 5.73
CA LYS A 158 22.87 -15.66 5.67
C LYS A 158 22.61 -14.25 5.13
N ALA A 159 21.54 -14.08 4.34
CA ALA A 159 21.12 -12.78 3.82
C ALA A 159 20.09 -12.09 4.73
N CYS A 160 19.27 -12.86 5.45
CA CYS A 160 18.20 -12.35 6.30
C CYS A 160 18.25 -12.96 7.70
N PHE A 161 18.53 -12.14 8.72
CA PHE A 161 18.48 -12.56 10.11
C PHE A 161 17.06 -12.42 10.68
N VAL A 162 16.40 -13.54 10.95
CA VAL A 162 14.99 -13.62 11.37
C VAL A 162 14.81 -14.52 12.61
N PRO A 163 15.32 -14.11 13.77
CA PRO A 163 15.43 -14.98 14.95
C PRO A 163 14.13 -15.07 15.78
N THR A 164 13.13 -14.24 15.50
CA THR A 164 12.00 -14.02 16.42
C THR A 164 10.74 -14.75 16.00
N LYS A 165 9.77 -14.87 16.92
CA LYS A 165 8.45 -15.42 16.61
C LYS A 165 7.65 -14.55 15.62
N SER A 166 7.91 -13.24 15.56
CA SER A 166 7.29 -12.36 14.55
C SER A 166 7.73 -12.71 13.13
N ASP A 167 8.86 -13.39 12.97
CA ASP A 167 9.39 -13.77 11.66
C ASP A 167 8.87 -15.13 11.16
N ALA A 168 8.00 -15.79 11.94
CA ALA A 168 7.59 -17.17 11.66
C ALA A 168 6.93 -17.35 10.28
N LEU A 169 6.28 -16.32 9.73
CA LEU A 169 5.70 -16.37 8.37
C LEU A 169 6.77 -16.43 7.28
N VAL A 170 7.84 -15.64 7.43
CA VAL A 170 8.98 -15.63 6.48
C VAL A 170 9.67 -17.00 6.53
N VAL A 171 9.95 -17.50 7.73
CA VAL A 171 10.55 -18.82 7.93
C VAL A 171 9.67 -19.93 7.36
N ALA A 172 8.35 -19.89 7.58
CA ALA A 172 7.41 -20.87 7.05
C ALA A 172 7.38 -20.87 5.53
N PHE A 173 7.32 -19.67 4.91
CA PHE A 173 7.32 -19.53 3.47
C PHE A 173 8.61 -20.06 2.85
N ARG A 174 9.79 -19.69 3.39
CA ARG A 174 11.08 -20.18 2.88
C ARG A 174 11.23 -21.69 3.05
N LYS A 175 10.79 -22.27 4.17
CA LYS A 175 10.75 -23.73 4.36
C LYS A 175 9.82 -24.41 3.35
N TRP A 176 8.65 -23.83 3.10
CA TRP A 176 7.70 -24.33 2.12
C TRP A 176 8.29 -24.29 0.70
N LEU A 177 8.88 -23.16 0.30
CA LEU A 177 9.52 -22.96 -1.00
C LEU A 177 10.66 -23.96 -1.23
N ASN A 178 11.56 -24.10 -0.25
CA ASN A 178 12.68 -25.05 -0.36
C ASN A 178 12.20 -26.50 -0.45
N LYS A 179 11.15 -26.87 0.30
CA LYS A 179 10.64 -28.25 0.33
C LYS A 179 9.82 -28.63 -0.90
N TYR A 180 8.96 -27.74 -1.40
CA TYR A 180 7.97 -28.07 -2.42
C TYR A 180 8.24 -27.46 -3.80
N SER A 181 9.21 -26.54 -3.92
CA SER A 181 9.59 -25.91 -5.19
C SER A 181 11.10 -25.84 -5.42
N VAL A 182 11.88 -26.68 -4.71
CA VAL A 182 13.36 -26.76 -4.86
C VAL A 182 14.04 -25.39 -4.65
N GLY A 183 13.41 -24.54 -3.82
CA GLY A 183 13.94 -23.22 -3.47
C GLY A 183 13.72 -22.12 -4.51
N GLY A 184 12.90 -22.36 -5.54
CA GLY A 184 12.64 -21.37 -6.57
C GLY A 184 11.34 -21.60 -7.35
N VAL A 185 11.20 -20.84 -8.43
CA VAL A 185 10.15 -21.03 -9.44
C VAL A 185 10.77 -21.79 -10.59
N ASP A 186 10.08 -22.83 -11.07
CA ASP A 186 10.47 -23.51 -12.31
C ASP A 186 10.11 -22.61 -13.51
N TRP A 187 11.13 -21.95 -14.07
CA TRP A 187 11.00 -21.10 -15.25
C TRP A 187 10.96 -21.89 -16.57
N SER A 188 11.00 -23.22 -16.50
CA SER A 188 11.12 -24.12 -17.63
C SER A 188 12.28 -23.69 -18.55
N LYS A 189 12.11 -23.74 -19.87
CA LYS A 189 13.14 -23.29 -20.83
C LYS A 189 13.08 -21.79 -21.16
N LYS A 190 12.21 -21.02 -20.49
CA LYS A 190 11.95 -19.62 -20.86
C LYS A 190 12.96 -18.65 -20.24
N PHE A 191 13.44 -18.95 -19.03
CA PHE A 191 14.43 -18.17 -18.33
C PHE A 191 15.42 -19.09 -17.62
N ASP A 192 16.67 -18.67 -17.51
CA ASP A 192 17.74 -19.36 -16.79
C ASP A 192 17.78 -19.02 -15.28
N GLY A 193 16.86 -18.18 -14.82
CA GLY A 193 16.81 -17.71 -13.45
C GLY A 193 17.76 -16.53 -13.16
N THR A 194 18.49 -15.99 -14.15
CA THR A 194 19.37 -14.81 -14.00
C THR A 194 18.59 -13.58 -13.57
N LEU A 195 19.11 -12.80 -12.61
CA LEU A 195 18.44 -11.58 -12.17
C LEU A 195 18.96 -10.43 -13.03
N PRO A 196 18.09 -9.53 -13.50
CA PRO A 196 18.55 -8.33 -14.18
C PRO A 196 19.35 -7.46 -13.20
N PRO A 197 20.28 -6.63 -13.69
CA PRO A 197 21.00 -5.68 -12.85
C PRO A 197 20.02 -4.70 -12.19
N THR A 198 20.35 -4.25 -10.97
CA THR A 198 19.57 -3.25 -10.24
C THR A 198 19.51 -1.95 -11.05
N PRO A 199 18.32 -1.51 -11.49
CA PRO A 199 18.18 -0.25 -12.20
C PRO A 199 18.30 0.94 -11.22
N PRO A 200 18.43 2.17 -11.74
CA PRO A 200 18.32 3.36 -10.91
C PRO A 200 17.03 3.36 -10.10
N ARG A 201 17.11 3.85 -8.86
CA ARG A 201 16.01 3.81 -7.89
C ARG A 201 14.72 4.45 -8.41
N GLU A 202 14.83 5.57 -9.13
CA GLU A 202 13.70 6.26 -9.74
C GLU A 202 12.97 5.39 -10.77
N VAL A 203 13.70 4.55 -11.49
CA VAL A 203 13.13 3.60 -12.47
C VAL A 203 12.52 2.40 -11.76
N LEU A 204 13.20 1.87 -10.74
CA LEU A 204 12.71 0.73 -9.96
C LEU A 204 11.37 1.06 -9.27
N MET A 205 11.27 2.26 -8.73
CA MET A 205 10.14 2.73 -7.92
C MET A 205 9.17 3.60 -8.73
N ASP A 206 9.22 3.54 -10.07
CA ASP A 206 8.28 4.28 -10.90
C ASP A 206 6.88 3.64 -10.85
N ARG A 207 6.00 4.27 -10.07
CA ARG A 207 4.60 3.90 -9.89
C ARG A 207 3.80 4.00 -11.18
N TYR A 208 4.21 4.87 -12.10
CA TYR A 208 3.47 5.08 -13.33
C TYR A 208 3.40 3.80 -14.14
N TRP A 209 4.57 3.19 -14.38
CA TRP A 209 4.71 1.95 -15.13
C TRP A 209 4.26 0.70 -14.37
N THR A 210 4.54 0.65 -13.07
CA THR A 210 4.21 -0.53 -12.25
C THR A 210 2.73 -0.61 -11.92
N HIS A 211 2.01 0.52 -11.83
CA HIS A 211 0.61 0.56 -11.41
C HIS A 211 -0.29 1.44 -12.29
N VAL A 212 0.03 2.72 -12.49
CA VAL A 212 -0.91 3.71 -13.02
C VAL A 212 -1.40 3.32 -14.41
N VAL A 213 -0.51 2.92 -15.32
CA VAL A 213 -0.88 2.54 -16.70
C VAL A 213 -1.83 1.34 -16.75
N ASN A 214 -1.71 0.42 -15.78
CA ASN A 214 -2.48 -0.82 -15.72
C ASN A 214 -3.78 -0.70 -14.92
N CYS A 215 -3.92 0.34 -14.09
CA CYS A 215 -5.08 0.55 -13.25
C CYS A 215 -6.04 1.56 -13.90
N SER A 216 -7.22 1.10 -14.34
CA SER A 216 -8.21 1.96 -15.00
C SER A 216 -8.59 3.20 -14.17
N SER A 217 -8.72 3.06 -12.85
CA SER A 217 -9.06 4.19 -11.96
C SER A 217 -7.93 5.20 -11.84
N CYS A 218 -6.68 4.74 -11.64
CA CYS A 218 -5.54 5.65 -11.48
C CYS A 218 -5.14 6.27 -12.81
N ASN A 219 -5.22 5.52 -13.92
CA ASN A 219 -4.97 6.03 -15.27
C ASN A 219 -5.96 7.15 -15.63
N ALA A 220 -7.26 6.93 -15.38
CA ALA A 220 -8.27 7.96 -15.64
C ALA A 220 -8.04 9.22 -14.79
N ALA A 221 -7.73 9.05 -13.49
CA ALA A 221 -7.38 10.16 -12.62
C ALA A 221 -6.13 10.90 -13.11
N TYR A 222 -5.07 10.18 -13.44
CA TYR A 222 -3.83 10.75 -13.98
C TYR A 222 -4.08 11.60 -15.23
N LYS A 223 -4.83 11.06 -16.20
CA LYS A 223 -5.19 11.78 -17.44
C LYS A 223 -6.00 13.04 -17.14
N GLY A 224 -7.02 12.93 -16.28
CA GLY A 224 -7.85 14.07 -15.88
C GLY A 224 -7.05 15.15 -15.16
N LEU A 225 -6.19 14.77 -14.21
CA LEU A 225 -5.33 15.72 -13.48
C LEU A 225 -4.30 16.38 -14.41
N LYS A 226 -3.71 15.64 -15.35
CA LYS A 226 -2.80 16.24 -16.36
C LYS A 226 -3.52 17.20 -17.28
N PHE A 227 -4.72 16.86 -17.74
CA PHE A 227 -5.54 17.76 -18.52
C PHE A 227 -5.85 19.06 -17.75
N SER A 228 -6.21 18.96 -16.47
CA SER A 228 -6.43 20.12 -15.59
C SER A 228 -5.17 20.96 -15.42
N GLU A 229 -4.00 20.33 -15.20
CA GLU A 229 -2.71 21.04 -15.11
C GLU A 229 -2.43 21.87 -16.37
N THR A 230 -2.56 21.26 -17.54
CA THR A 230 -2.36 21.95 -18.82
C THR A 230 -3.37 23.07 -19.02
N THR A 231 -4.64 22.85 -18.67
CA THR A 231 -5.69 23.87 -18.78
C THR A 231 -5.39 25.07 -17.88
N LEU A 232 -4.97 24.85 -16.63
CA LEU A 232 -4.58 25.92 -15.70
C LEU A 232 -3.40 26.75 -16.25
N GLN A 233 -2.41 26.09 -16.87
CA GLN A 233 -1.27 26.78 -17.50
C GLN A 233 -1.72 27.63 -18.69
N ILE A 234 -2.54 27.09 -19.59
CA ILE A 234 -3.05 27.82 -20.76
C ILE A 234 -3.87 29.03 -20.32
N LEU A 235 -4.77 28.86 -19.35
CA LEU A 235 -5.59 29.95 -18.82
C LEU A 235 -4.72 31.04 -18.16
N SER A 236 -3.68 30.65 -17.42
CA SER A 236 -2.73 31.61 -16.83
C SER A 236 -2.06 32.47 -17.91
N VAL A 237 -1.49 31.85 -18.94
CA VAL A 237 -0.81 32.56 -20.03
C VAL A 237 -1.79 33.43 -20.83
N ALA A 238 -3.00 32.93 -21.09
CA ALA A 238 -4.05 33.67 -21.78
C ALA A 238 -4.44 34.94 -21.01
N LEU A 239 -4.61 34.85 -19.68
CA LEU A 239 -4.94 36.01 -18.84
C LEU A 239 -3.81 37.05 -18.83
N ILE A 240 -2.54 36.62 -18.80
CA ILE A 240 -1.40 37.54 -18.93
C ILE A 240 -1.42 38.23 -20.29
N GLY A 241 -1.69 37.48 -21.36
CA GLY A 241 -1.82 38.03 -22.71
C GLY A 241 -2.94 39.07 -22.82
N VAL A 242 -4.11 38.82 -22.22
CA VAL A 242 -5.22 39.78 -22.17
C VAL A 242 -4.80 41.07 -21.45
N VAL A 243 -4.14 40.96 -20.29
CA VAL A 243 -3.64 42.13 -19.54
C VAL A 243 -2.65 42.94 -20.38
N ALA A 244 -1.80 42.29 -21.17
CA ALA A 244 -0.78 42.92 -21.99
C ALA A 244 -1.32 43.63 -23.24
N VAL A 245 -2.34 43.07 -23.90
CA VAL A 245 -2.86 43.58 -25.18
C VAL A 245 -3.99 44.60 -25.01
N VAL A 246 -4.79 44.50 -23.94
CA VAL A 246 -5.95 45.37 -23.76
C VAL A 246 -5.52 46.82 -23.47
N HIS A 247 -6.06 47.77 -24.25
CA HIS A 247 -5.78 49.20 -24.14
C HIS A 247 -6.01 49.74 -22.72
N GLN A 248 -5.22 50.76 -22.33
CA GLN A 248 -5.20 51.31 -20.96
C GLN A 248 -6.54 51.86 -20.46
N GLY A 249 -7.48 52.22 -21.34
CA GLY A 249 -8.82 52.70 -20.98
C GLY A 249 -9.93 51.65 -20.97
N ALA A 250 -9.67 50.43 -21.44
CA ALA A 250 -10.70 49.39 -21.59
C ALA A 250 -10.91 48.55 -20.31
N LEU A 251 -9.97 48.57 -19.38
CA LEU A 251 -10.07 47.91 -18.07
C LEU A 251 -9.72 48.91 -16.97
N THR A 252 -10.47 48.87 -15.87
CA THR A 252 -10.09 49.59 -14.65
C THR A 252 -8.81 49.01 -14.06
N ALA A 253 -8.06 49.82 -13.30
CA ALA A 253 -6.85 49.36 -12.60
C ALA A 253 -7.12 48.14 -11.69
N PHE A 254 -8.30 48.11 -11.05
CA PHE A 254 -8.76 46.99 -10.24
C PHE A 254 -8.93 45.71 -11.07
N GLN A 255 -9.62 45.78 -12.21
CA GLN A 255 -9.82 44.63 -13.10
C GLN A 255 -8.49 44.11 -13.67
N ARG A 256 -7.61 45.01 -14.12
CA ARG A 256 -6.29 44.63 -14.64
C ARG A 256 -5.45 43.93 -13.57
N THR A 257 -5.44 44.45 -12.34
CA THR A 257 -4.77 43.82 -11.20
C THR A 257 -5.38 42.47 -10.85
N GLY A 258 -6.72 42.35 -10.88
CA GLY A 258 -7.43 41.10 -10.62
C GLY A 258 -7.14 40.00 -11.64
N LEU A 259 -7.07 40.33 -12.93
CA LEU A 259 -6.70 39.36 -13.98
C LEU A 259 -5.25 38.91 -13.82
N PHE A 260 -4.34 39.83 -13.53
CA PHE A 260 -2.94 39.51 -13.29
C PHE A 260 -2.76 38.61 -12.06
N THR A 261 -3.37 38.93 -10.93
CA THR A 261 -3.29 38.11 -9.72
C THR A 261 -3.92 36.73 -9.94
N THR A 262 -5.06 36.65 -10.62
CA THR A 262 -5.69 35.38 -10.99
C THR A 262 -4.76 34.53 -11.86
N SER A 263 -4.07 35.14 -12.84
CA SER A 263 -3.12 34.41 -13.68
C SER A 263 -1.97 33.79 -12.88
N LEU A 264 -1.44 34.51 -11.88
CA LEU A 264 -0.39 34.01 -10.99
C LEU A 264 -0.90 32.85 -10.12
N ILE A 265 -2.13 32.95 -9.60
CA ILE A 265 -2.76 31.88 -8.81
C ILE A 265 -2.96 30.63 -9.67
N LEU A 266 -3.44 30.76 -10.91
CA LEU A 266 -3.60 29.62 -11.82
C LEU A 266 -2.26 28.95 -12.14
N PHE A 267 -1.21 29.75 -12.36
CA PHE A 267 0.13 29.21 -12.57
C PHE A 267 0.64 28.46 -11.35
N ALA A 268 0.54 29.06 -10.16
CA ALA A 268 0.94 28.43 -8.90
C ALA A 268 0.16 27.13 -8.64
N ALA A 269 -1.15 27.14 -8.87
CA ALA A 269 -2.01 25.96 -8.78
C ALA A 269 -1.58 24.86 -9.76
N SER A 270 -1.19 25.22 -10.98
CA SER A 270 -0.68 24.25 -11.96
C SER A 270 0.64 23.61 -11.52
N LYS A 271 1.57 24.38 -10.91
CA LYS A 271 2.85 23.85 -10.40
C LYS A 271 2.65 22.98 -9.18
N TRP A 272 1.76 23.38 -8.29
CA TRP A 272 1.34 22.54 -7.17
C TRP A 272 0.73 21.22 -7.67
N LEU A 273 -0.14 21.27 -8.68
CA LEU A 273 -0.78 20.09 -9.26
C LEU A 273 0.24 19.19 -9.97
N SER A 274 1.21 19.75 -10.70
CA SER A 274 2.30 18.98 -11.31
C SER A 274 3.11 18.22 -10.26
N ASN A 275 3.48 18.87 -9.15
CA ASN A 275 4.19 18.23 -8.06
C ASN A 275 3.33 17.15 -7.37
N PHE A 276 2.04 17.42 -7.19
CA PHE A 276 1.09 16.45 -6.67
C PHE A 276 1.01 15.21 -7.58
N ILE A 277 0.91 15.40 -8.89
CA ILE A 277 0.86 14.31 -9.87
C ILE A 277 2.16 13.51 -9.81
N TYR A 278 3.32 14.17 -9.84
CA TYR A 278 4.61 13.49 -9.79
C TYR A 278 4.75 12.64 -8.53
N LYS A 279 4.50 13.23 -7.35
CA LYS A 279 4.64 12.53 -6.05
C LYS A 279 3.68 11.35 -5.89
N ASN A 280 2.45 11.47 -6.42
CA ASN A 280 1.40 10.47 -6.21
C ASN A 280 1.25 9.45 -7.36
N PHE A 281 1.79 9.73 -8.55
CA PHE A 281 1.66 8.83 -9.71
C PHE A 281 2.98 8.38 -10.33
N HIS A 282 4.12 9.00 -10.00
CA HIS A 282 5.45 8.62 -10.52
C HIS A 282 6.34 8.10 -9.40
N PHE A 283 6.93 8.98 -8.61
CA PHE A 283 7.98 8.60 -7.68
C PHE A 283 7.74 9.20 -6.29
N HIS A 284 7.90 8.35 -5.27
CA HIS A 284 7.94 8.75 -3.87
C HIS A 284 9.14 8.08 -3.22
N ASP A 285 10.12 8.88 -2.81
CA ASP A 285 11.31 8.34 -2.18
C ASP A 285 11.07 8.00 -0.71
N TYR A 286 11.81 7.02 -0.23
CA TYR A 286 11.84 6.58 1.16
C TYR A 286 13.28 6.55 1.64
N ASN A 287 13.54 7.03 2.85
CA ASN A 287 14.84 6.82 3.46
C ASN A 287 14.86 5.43 4.09
N HIS A 288 15.31 4.44 3.31
CA HIS A 288 15.68 3.15 3.87
C HIS A 288 16.98 3.34 4.63
N ALA A 289 16.95 3.16 5.95
CA ALA A 289 18.13 3.35 6.78
C ALA A 289 19.29 2.50 6.23
N PHE A 290 20.37 3.20 5.87
CA PHE A 290 21.68 2.71 5.41
C PHE A 290 21.79 2.26 3.94
N ARG A 291 22.58 3.06 3.20
CA ARG A 291 23.36 2.68 2.01
C ARG A 291 24.46 1.70 2.40
#